data_AF-A0A7C9ABC1-F1
#
_entry.id   AF-A0A7C9ABC1-F1
#
_cell.length_a   1.000
_cell.length_b   1.000
_cell.length_c   1.000
_cell.angle_alpha   90.00
_cell.angle_beta   90.00
_cell.angle_gamma   90.00
#
_symmetry.space_group_name_H-M   'P 1'
#
loop_
_entity.id
_entity.type
_entity.pdbx_description
1 polymer ?
#
loop_
_entity_poly.entity_id
_entity_poly.type
_entity_poly.pdbx_seq_one_letter_code
_entity_poly.pdbx_strand_id
1 'polypeptide(L)'
;LLYLLSLYRSLHLPSSSSFGLVIHISDSHSQILVFRSLNEVSGTPFSGQTSHSMSAQTGLSGSGSDVLGRVVIKLLKFAEDKVPSSEWQGTKVQLVITAEEEDGVEGVLEECRRVLRSSGFLFRD
;
A
#
# COMPACT_ATOMS: atom_id res chain seq x y z
N LEU A 1 -23.84 38.25 10.60
CA LEU A 1 -22.64 37.82 11.34
C LEU A 1 -22.50 36.31 11.13
N LEU A 2 -21.38 35.86 10.53
CA LEU A 2 -20.88 34.47 10.53
C LEU A 2 -21.66 33.39 9.76
N TYR A 3 -21.48 33.26 8.44
CA TYR A 3 -21.65 31.97 7.73
C TYR A 3 -20.78 31.82 6.46
N LEU A 4 -19.69 32.59 6.34
CA LEU A 4 -18.86 32.64 5.11
C LEU A 4 -17.38 32.26 5.30
N LEU A 5 -17.05 31.48 6.35
CA LEU A 5 -15.65 31.07 6.59
C LEU A 5 -15.43 29.57 6.82
N SER A 6 -16.45 28.71 6.84
CA SER A 6 -16.23 27.27 7.14
C SER A 6 -15.93 26.39 5.93
N LEU A 7 -16.12 26.87 4.70
CA LEU A 7 -15.72 26.13 3.48
C LEU A 7 -14.29 26.44 3.02
N TYR A 8 -13.57 27.32 3.72
CA TYR A 8 -12.14 27.57 3.46
C TYR A 8 -11.23 26.47 4.04
N ARG A 9 -11.78 25.49 4.75
CA ARG A 9 -11.16 24.16 4.82
C ARG A 9 -11.53 23.37 3.56
N SER A 10 -11.13 23.93 2.42
CA SER A 10 -10.34 23.18 1.44
C SER A 10 -9.16 22.61 2.23
N LEU A 11 -9.41 21.54 2.97
CA LEU A 11 -8.38 20.67 3.50
C LEU A 11 -7.56 20.34 2.29
N HIS A 12 -6.30 20.78 2.29
CA HIS A 12 -5.28 20.29 1.40
C HIS A 12 -5.39 18.76 1.42
N LEU A 13 -6.16 18.18 0.49
CA LEU A 13 -5.86 16.84 0.08
C LEU A 13 -4.42 16.97 -0.42
N PRO A 14 -3.46 16.22 0.14
CA PRO A 14 -2.16 16.15 -0.50
C PRO A 14 -2.42 15.88 -1.98
N SER A 15 -1.78 16.65 -2.85
CA SER A 15 -1.83 16.50 -4.30
C SER A 15 -2.04 15.03 -4.62
N SER A 16 -3.12 14.70 -5.32
CA SER A 16 -3.50 13.31 -5.60
C SER A 16 -2.28 12.60 -6.14
N SER A 17 -1.68 11.73 -5.32
CA SER A 17 -0.50 10.98 -5.74
C SER A 17 -0.81 10.30 -7.04
N SER A 18 0.09 10.45 -8.00
CA SER A 18 -0.04 9.76 -9.28
C SER A 18 0.18 8.26 -9.13
N PHE A 19 0.46 7.76 -7.92
CA PHE A 19 0.76 6.38 -7.63
C PHE A 19 -0.07 5.80 -6.48
N GLY A 20 -0.33 4.49 -6.58
CA GLY A 20 -0.91 3.68 -5.53
C GLY A 20 -0.25 2.30 -5.49
N LEU A 21 -0.15 1.71 -4.31
CA LEU A 21 0.42 0.38 -4.09
C LEU A 21 -0.63 -0.55 -3.49
N VAL A 22 -0.80 -1.74 -4.07
CA VAL A 22 -1.57 -2.82 -3.44
C VAL A 22 -0.62 -3.97 -3.15
N ILE A 23 -0.53 -4.37 -1.89
CA ILE A 23 0.17 -5.57 -1.46
C ILE A 23 -0.87 -6.62 -1.14
N HIS A 24 -0.86 -7.72 -1.89
CA HIS A 24 -1.73 -8.86 -1.68
C HIS A 24 -0.93 -10.02 -1.10
N ILE A 25 -1.34 -10.53 0.05
CA ILE A 25 -0.77 -11.73 0.67
C ILE A 25 -1.86 -12.79 0.67
N SER A 26 -1.57 -13.92 0.04
CA SER A 26 -2.42 -15.12 0.06
C SER A 26 -1.71 -16.25 0.79
N ASP A 27 -2.40 -17.39 0.96
CA ASP A 27 -1.77 -18.59 1.53
C ASP A 27 -0.57 -19.09 0.74
N SER A 28 -0.55 -18.92 -0.58
CA SER A 28 0.48 -19.49 -1.46
C SER A 28 1.54 -18.50 -1.92
N HIS A 29 1.20 -17.21 -1.99
CA HIS A 29 2.09 -16.20 -2.56
C HIS A 29 1.79 -14.80 -2.04
N SER A 30 2.78 -13.93 -2.16
CA SER A 30 2.66 -12.50 -1.90
C SER A 30 2.97 -11.71 -3.17
N GLN A 31 2.23 -10.63 -3.42
CA GLN A 31 2.37 -9.80 -4.62
C GLN A 31 2.27 -8.33 -4.25
N ILE A 32 2.99 -7.48 -5.00
CA ILE A 32 2.77 -6.04 -5.02
C ILE A 32 2.43 -5.57 -6.43
N LEU A 33 1.44 -4.68 -6.50
CA LEU A 33 1.00 -3.98 -7.70
C LEU A 33 1.25 -2.49 -7.52
N VAL A 34 1.92 -1.88 -8.49
CA VAL A 34 2.13 -0.43 -8.58
C VAL A 34 1.19 0.12 -9.64
N PHE A 35 0.27 0.95 -9.20
CA PHE A 35 -0.66 1.69 -10.04
C PHE A 35 -0.07 3.06 -10.33
N ARG A 36 -0.23 3.50 -11.58
CA ARG A 36 -0.02 4.90 -11.95
C ARG A 36 -1.35 5.47 -12.39
N SER A 37 -1.85 6.46 -11.66
CA SER A 37 -2.96 7.27 -12.12
C SER A 37 -2.48 8.15 -13.28
N LEU A 38 -3.08 7.98 -14.44
CA LEU A 38 -2.82 8.81 -15.61
C LEU A 38 -3.70 10.06 -15.65
N ASN A 39 -4.68 10.16 -14.75
CA ASN A 39 -5.61 11.29 -14.68
C ASN A 39 -5.78 11.76 -13.24
N GLU A 40 -5.45 13.03 -12.99
CA GLU A 40 -5.66 13.72 -11.71
C GLU A 40 -7.15 13.78 -11.29
N VAL A 41 -8.06 13.55 -12.25
CA VAL A 41 -9.51 13.77 -12.12
C VAL A 41 -10.22 12.72 -11.25
N SER A 42 -9.73 11.49 -11.16
CA SER A 42 -10.48 10.43 -10.48
C SER A 42 -10.28 10.40 -8.97
N GLY A 43 -9.22 11.02 -8.42
CA GLY A 43 -8.92 11.00 -6.98
C GLY A 43 -8.69 9.60 -6.37
N THR A 44 -8.78 8.54 -7.19
CA THR A 44 -8.72 7.13 -6.81
C THR A 44 -7.37 6.55 -7.27
N PRO A 45 -6.39 6.38 -6.36
CA PRO A 45 -5.03 5.98 -6.74
C PRO A 45 -4.92 4.55 -7.27
N PHE A 46 -5.99 3.75 -7.16
CA PHE A 46 -6.08 2.36 -7.63
C PHE A 46 -6.95 2.19 -8.88
N SER A 47 -7.48 3.28 -9.45
CA SER A 47 -8.36 3.24 -10.63
C SER A 47 -7.60 3.41 -11.97
N GLY A 48 -6.26 3.47 -11.92
CA GLY A 48 -5.38 3.62 -13.08
C GLY A 48 -4.91 2.29 -13.67
N GLN A 49 -4.04 2.35 -14.69
CA GLN A 49 -3.41 1.17 -15.25
C GLN A 49 -2.32 0.65 -14.29
N THR A 50 -2.34 -0.64 -14.00
CA THR A 50 -1.22 -1.31 -13.33
C THR A 50 0.03 -1.11 -14.18
N SER A 51 1.00 -0.38 -13.65
CA SER A 51 2.22 -0.04 -14.39
C SER A 51 3.30 -1.08 -14.16
N HIS A 52 3.39 -1.63 -12.94
CA HIS A 52 4.38 -2.64 -12.57
C HIS A 52 3.80 -3.64 -11.55
N SER A 53 4.33 -4.86 -11.55
CA SER A 53 4.00 -5.87 -10.56
C SER A 53 5.22 -6.73 -10.22
N MET A 54 5.25 -7.26 -9.00
CA MET A 54 6.22 -8.27 -8.58
C MET A 54 5.54 -9.27 -7.63
N SER A 55 5.82 -10.55 -7.82
CA SER A 55 5.33 -11.64 -6.95
C SER A 55 6.48 -12.39 -6.30
N ALA A 56 6.25 -12.89 -5.09
CA ALA A 56 7.10 -13.81 -4.35
C ALA A 56 6.29 -15.08 -4.03
N GLN A 57 6.89 -16.27 -4.25
CA GLN A 57 6.25 -17.58 -4.02
C GLN A 57 6.15 -17.95 -2.53
N THR A 58 6.08 -16.96 -1.66
CA THR A 58 5.97 -17.12 -0.21
C THR A 58 4.67 -16.48 0.22
N GLY A 59 3.76 -17.27 0.77
CA GLY A 59 2.46 -16.85 1.31
C GLY A 59 2.31 -17.24 2.78
N LEU A 60 1.09 -17.14 3.31
CA LEU A 60 0.79 -17.44 4.72
C LEU A 60 1.09 -18.90 5.09
N SER A 61 0.78 -19.84 4.20
CA SER A 61 0.97 -21.26 4.46
C SER A 61 2.46 -21.61 4.56
N GLY A 62 2.86 -22.15 5.71
CA GLY A 62 4.24 -22.55 5.96
C GLY A 62 5.22 -21.41 6.24
N SER A 63 4.74 -20.17 6.43
CA SER A 63 5.60 -19.01 6.72
C SER A 63 5.21 -18.34 8.04
N GLY A 64 6.20 -18.09 8.90
CA GLY A 64 6.00 -17.26 10.08
C GLY A 64 5.91 -15.77 9.75
N SER A 65 5.39 -14.97 10.69
CA SER A 65 5.25 -13.51 10.56
C SER A 65 6.57 -12.81 10.17
N ASP A 66 7.70 -13.21 10.76
CA ASP A 66 9.04 -12.68 10.46
C ASP A 66 9.48 -12.94 8.99
N VAL A 67 9.12 -14.11 8.43
CA VAL A 67 9.40 -14.42 7.02
C VAL A 67 8.59 -13.51 6.11
N LEU A 68 7.31 -13.32 6.42
CA LEU A 68 6.43 -12.46 5.64
C LEU A 68 6.80 -10.98 5.77
N GLY A 69 7.23 -10.52 6.94
CA GLY A 69 7.80 -9.18 7.12
C GLY A 69 8.96 -8.93 6.15
N ARG A 70 9.88 -9.89 6.00
CA ARG A 70 10.97 -9.80 5.00
C ARG A 70 10.47 -9.79 3.56
N VAL A 71 9.44 -10.57 3.24
CA VAL A 71 8.81 -10.58 1.91
C VAL A 71 8.21 -9.21 1.61
N VAL A 72 7.47 -8.62 2.55
CA VAL A 72 6.89 -7.28 2.42
C VAL A 72 7.97 -6.22 2.24
N ILE A 73 9.08 -6.28 2.99
CA ILE A 73 10.23 -5.38 2.78
C ILE A 73 10.76 -5.50 1.34
N LYS A 74 10.89 -6.72 0.81
CA LYS A 74 11.35 -6.94 -0.57
C LYS A 74 10.35 -6.38 -1.58
N LEU A 75 9.05 -6.55 -1.36
CA LEU A 75 8.00 -5.99 -2.19
C LEU A 75 8.03 -4.46 -2.19
N LEU A 76 8.23 -3.84 -1.03
CA LEU A 76 8.34 -2.39 -0.89
C LEU A 76 9.57 -1.83 -1.59
N LYS A 77 10.75 -2.48 -1.47
CA LYS A 77 11.95 -2.08 -2.23
C LYS A 77 11.71 -2.07 -3.73
N PHE A 78 10.97 -3.06 -4.24
CA PHE A 78 10.57 -3.04 -5.65
C PHE A 78 9.71 -1.82 -5.97
N ALA A 79 8.77 -1.42 -5.10
CA ALA A 79 7.98 -0.21 -5.32
C ALA A 79 8.80 1.08 -5.20
N GLU A 80 9.75 1.16 -4.26
CA GLU A 80 10.69 2.28 -4.11
C GLU A 80 11.48 2.53 -5.41
N ASP A 81 11.87 1.46 -6.11
CA ASP A 81 12.55 1.55 -7.41
C ASP A 81 11.63 2.02 -8.56
N LYS A 82 10.30 1.97 -8.39
CA LYS A 82 9.31 2.35 -9.43
C LYS A 82 8.63 3.68 -9.18
N VAL A 83 8.49 4.09 -7.92
CA VAL A 83 7.82 5.34 -7.54
C VAL A 83 8.90 6.41 -7.31
N PRO A 84 8.84 7.57 -7.99
CA PRO A 84 9.75 8.68 -7.70
C PRO A 84 9.71 9.05 -6.22
N SER A 85 10.87 9.28 -5.59
CA SER A 85 10.98 9.56 -4.15
C SER A 85 10.16 10.77 -3.68
N SER A 86 9.92 11.75 -4.56
CA SER A 86 9.06 12.91 -4.30
C SER A 86 7.58 12.55 -4.10
N GLU A 87 7.13 11.40 -4.62
CA GLU A 87 5.74 10.93 -4.56
C GLU A 87 5.48 9.96 -3.39
N TRP A 88 6.53 9.50 -2.68
CA TRP A 88 6.39 8.45 -1.66
C TRP A 88 5.36 8.81 -0.58
N GLN A 89 5.46 10.00 0.03
CA GLN A 89 4.55 10.43 1.10
C GLN A 89 3.09 10.62 0.64
N GLY A 90 2.84 10.76 -0.66
CA GLY A 90 1.49 10.84 -1.21
C GLY A 90 0.94 9.47 -1.66
N THR A 91 1.82 8.52 -1.94
CA THR A 91 1.49 7.22 -2.52
C THR A 91 0.79 6.35 -1.50
N LYS A 92 -0.50 6.08 -1.72
CA LYS A 92 -1.31 5.25 -0.81
C LYS A 92 -0.91 3.79 -0.93
N VAL A 93 -0.79 3.11 0.20
CA VAL A 93 -0.58 1.66 0.27
C VAL A 93 -1.80 0.98 0.85
N GLN A 94 -2.27 -0.07 0.18
CA GLN A 94 -3.32 -0.95 0.66
C GLN A 94 -2.75 -2.36 0.86
N LEU A 95 -2.89 -2.88 2.08
CA LEU A 95 -2.61 -4.27 2.39
C LEU A 95 -3.90 -5.08 2.26
N VAL A 96 -3.86 -6.15 1.49
CA VAL A 96 -4.95 -7.12 1.33
C VAL A 96 -4.42 -8.47 1.73
N ILE A 97 -5.05 -9.12 2.69
CA ILE A 97 -4.71 -10.49 3.09
C ILE A 97 -5.91 -11.38 2.75
N THR A 98 -5.65 -12.52 2.12
CA THR A 98 -6.62 -13.57 1.85
C THR A 98 -6.08 -14.86 2.46
N ALA A 99 -6.77 -15.37 3.46
CA ALA A 99 -6.38 -16.59 4.17
C ALA A 99 -7.54 -17.58 4.16
N GLU A 100 -7.24 -18.86 3.98
CA GLU A 100 -8.19 -19.95 4.17
C GLU A 100 -8.48 -20.20 5.66
N GLU A 101 -7.52 -19.89 6.54
CA GLU A 101 -7.63 -20.03 8.00
C GLU A 101 -7.16 -18.74 8.70
N GLU A 102 -7.87 -18.33 9.75
CA GLU A 102 -7.57 -17.07 10.47
C GLU A 102 -6.41 -17.20 11.47
N ASP A 103 -5.99 -18.41 11.81
CA ASP A 103 -4.96 -18.63 12.82
C ASP A 103 -3.60 -18.08 12.36
N GLY A 104 -2.97 -17.29 13.23
CA GLY A 104 -1.71 -16.61 12.93
C GLY A 104 -1.80 -15.40 12.00
N VAL A 105 -2.96 -15.09 11.39
CA VAL A 105 -3.12 -13.94 10.48
C VAL A 105 -2.88 -12.60 11.19
N GLU A 106 -3.33 -12.46 12.45
CA GLU A 106 -3.15 -11.24 13.23
C GLU A 106 -1.66 -10.92 13.46
N GLY A 107 -0.84 -11.95 13.74
CA GLY A 107 0.60 -11.79 13.92
C GLY A 107 1.30 -11.36 12.63
N VAL A 108 0.82 -11.86 11.48
CA VAL A 108 1.30 -11.43 10.15
C VAL A 108 0.89 -9.99 9.87
N LEU A 109 -0.36 -9.64 10.15
CA LEU A 109 -0.91 -8.32 9.91
C LEU A 109 -0.17 -7.24 10.72
N GLU A 110 0.08 -7.49 12.01
CA GLU A 110 0.87 -6.60 12.86
C GLU A 110 2.31 -6.40 12.35
N GLU A 111 2.96 -7.46 11.89
CA GLU A 111 4.31 -7.37 11.33
C GLU A 111 4.31 -6.58 10.01
N CYS A 112 3.31 -6.81 9.15
CA CYS A 112 3.13 -6.04 7.92
C CYS A 112 2.87 -4.55 8.22
N ARG A 113 1.99 -4.24 9.18
CA ARG A 113 1.71 -2.87 9.65
C ARG A 113 2.99 -2.18 10.13
N ARG A 114 3.80 -2.87 10.93
CA ARG A 114 5.08 -2.36 11.43
C ARG A 114 6.01 -1.96 10.27
N VAL A 115 6.17 -2.85 9.29
CA VAL A 115 7.00 -2.60 8.11
C VAL A 115 6.43 -1.43 7.28
N LEU A 116 5.13 -1.42 7.01
CA LEU A 116 4.48 -0.40 6.19
C LEU A 116 4.58 1.00 6.79
N ARG A 117 4.39 1.14 8.11
CA ARG A 117 4.57 2.42 8.81
C ARG A 117 6.00 2.98 8.69
N SER A 118 7.00 2.12 8.46
CA SER A 118 8.40 2.51 8.30
C SER A 118 8.83 2.75 6.83
N SER A 119 7.95 2.50 5.86
CA SER A 119 8.29 2.51 4.42
C SER A 119 8.38 3.89 3.78
N GLY A 120 7.90 4.94 4.45
CA GLY A 120 7.79 6.30 3.88
C GLY A 120 6.61 6.49 2.91
N PHE A 121 5.91 5.42 2.53
CA PHE A 121 4.65 5.50 1.80
C PHE A 121 3.47 5.83 2.72
N LEU A 122 2.39 6.35 2.14
CA LEU A 122 1.17 6.68 2.87
C LEU A 122 0.36 5.41 3.17
N PHE A 123 0.73 4.74 4.26
CA PHE A 123 -0.06 3.67 4.84
C PHE A 123 -1.10 4.24 5.82
N ARG A 124 -2.35 3.80 5.70
CA ARG A 124 -3.40 4.04 6.69
C ARG A 124 -3.93 2.69 7.13
N ASP A 125 -3.97 2.51 8.44
CA ASP A 125 -4.52 1.34 9.10
C ASP A 125 -6.05 1.28 8.98
#